data_AF-A0A484CPT4-F1
#
_entry.id   AF-A0A484CPT4-F1
#
_cell.length_a   1.000
_cell.length_b   1.000
_cell.length_c   1.000
_cell.angle_alpha   90.00
_cell.angle_beta   90.00
_cell.angle_gamma   90.00
#
_symmetry.space_group_name_H-M   'P 1'
#
loop_
_entity.id
_entity.type
_entity.pdbx_description
1 polymer ?
#
loop_
_entity_poly.entity_id
_entity_poly.type
_entity_poly.pdbx_seq_one_letter_code
_entity_poly.pdbx_strand_id
1 'polypeptide(L)'
;MNVSGPAGAGGWSPHTSDRYQWLEVDLGQRTTITAVATQGRYGSSDWLSSYLLMFSDTGHNWKQHRQEDSIGVSRFLTLVYQERI
;
A
#
# COMPACT_ATOMS: atom_id res chain seq x y z
N MET A 1 14.83 0.51 3.66
CA MET A 1 14.28 1.46 2.66
C MET A 1 15.45 2.06 1.91
N ASN A 2 15.50 1.89 0.58
CA ASN A 2 16.45 2.63 -0.25
C ASN A 2 15.62 3.38 -1.30
N VAL A 3 15.59 4.70 -1.20
CA VAL A 3 14.88 5.60 -2.13
C VAL A 3 15.94 6.13 -3.09
N SER A 4 16.00 5.57 -4.29
CA SER A 4 16.88 6.06 -5.36
C SER A 4 16.08 6.33 -6.62
N GLY A 5 15.69 7.59 -6.80
CA GLY A 5 15.11 8.14 -8.03
C GLY A 5 15.30 9.66 -8.05
N PRO A 6 15.45 10.30 -9.22
CA PRO A 6 15.65 11.74 -9.33
C PRO A 6 14.47 12.49 -8.70
N ALA A 7 14.79 13.54 -7.94
CA ALA A 7 13.84 14.39 -7.23
C ALA A 7 12.81 14.99 -8.20
N GLY A 8 11.64 14.36 -8.30
CA GLY A 8 10.55 14.82 -9.19
C GLY A 8 9.66 13.73 -9.75
N ALA A 9 10.14 12.48 -9.83
CA ALA A 9 9.31 11.34 -10.27
C ALA A 9 8.81 10.55 -9.05
N GLY A 10 8.10 11.24 -8.13
CA GLY A 10 7.64 10.66 -6.87
C GLY A 10 6.77 9.41 -7.09
N GLY A 11 6.97 8.42 -6.22
CA GLY A 11 6.24 7.15 -6.26
C GLY A 11 7.06 6.03 -5.66
N TRP A 12 6.40 5.05 -5.05
CA TRP A 12 7.04 3.82 -4.63
C TRP A 12 7.05 2.82 -5.80
N SER A 13 8.19 2.20 -6.06
CA SER A 13 8.32 1.09 -6.99
C SER A 13 9.09 -0.04 -6.33
N PRO A 14 8.61 -1.29 -6.38
CA PRO A 14 9.37 -2.40 -5.84
C PRO A 14 10.63 -2.63 -6.69
N HIS A 15 11.68 -3.13 -6.05
CA HIS A 15 12.95 -3.43 -6.73
C HIS A 15 12.81 -4.67 -7.65
N THR A 16 11.91 -5.59 -7.31
CA THR A 16 11.56 -6.78 -8.10
C THR A 16 10.08 -6.74 -8.46
N SER A 17 9.74 -6.97 -9.72
CA SER A 17 8.36 -7.06 -10.19
C SER A 17 7.80 -8.47 -9.96
N ASP A 18 7.70 -8.87 -8.69
CA ASP A 18 6.99 -10.09 -8.29
C ASP A 18 5.63 -9.75 -7.66
N ARG A 19 4.73 -10.74 -7.64
CA ARG A 19 3.34 -10.61 -7.17
C ARG A 19 3.21 -10.56 -5.64
N TYR A 20 4.33 -10.44 -4.92
CA TYR A 20 4.38 -10.45 -3.46
C TYR A 20 5.04 -9.20 -2.91
N GLN A 21 4.99 -8.09 -3.65
CA GLN A 21 5.49 -6.81 -3.18
C GLN A 21 4.39 -6.07 -2.41
N TRP A 22 4.77 -5.45 -1.30
CA TRP A 22 3.85 -4.65 -0.49
C TRP A 22 4.49 -3.36 0.02
N LEU A 23 3.64 -2.37 0.25
CA LEU A 23 3.99 -1.12 0.92
C LEU A 23 3.32 -1.11 2.30
N GLU A 24 4.11 -1.28 3.35
CA GLU A 24 3.66 -1.20 4.75
C GLU A 24 3.83 0.21 5.31
N VAL A 25 2.84 0.66 6.07
CA VAL A 25 2.83 1.92 6.81
C VAL A 25 2.48 1.63 8.28
N ASP A 26 3.42 1.91 9.20
CA ASP A 26 3.16 1.96 10.66
C ASP A 26 2.69 3.37 11.03
N LEU A 27 1.46 3.48 11.54
CA LEU A 27 0.86 4.74 11.99
C LEU A 27 1.30 5.11 13.42
N GLY A 28 2.11 4.28 14.07
CA GLY A 28 2.66 4.45 15.42
C GLY A 28 1.65 4.15 16.53
N GLN A 29 0.38 4.48 16.32
CA GLN A 29 -0.72 4.26 17.24
C GLN A 29 -1.99 3.85 16.50
N ARG A 30 -2.94 3.26 17.23
CA ARG A 30 -4.21 2.80 16.68
C ARG A 30 -4.99 4.00 16.13
N THR A 31 -5.18 4.04 14.82
CA THR A 31 -5.75 5.18 14.10
C THR A 31 -6.97 4.73 13.29
N THR A 32 -8.03 5.54 13.29
CA THR A 32 -9.19 5.30 12.43
C THR A 32 -8.83 5.68 11.00
N ILE A 33 -8.89 4.70 10.10
CA ILE A 33 -8.62 4.91 8.67
C ILE A 33 -9.96 5.03 7.96
N THR A 34 -10.26 6.17 7.35
CA THR A 34 -11.57 6.38 6.68
C THR A 34 -11.49 6.27 5.17
N ALA A 35 -10.31 6.47 4.59
CA ALA A 35 -10.08 6.38 3.15
C ALA A 35 -8.61 6.10 2.86
N VAL A 36 -8.35 5.50 1.70
CA VAL A 36 -7.01 5.29 1.13
C VAL A 36 -7.02 5.84 -0.29
N ALA A 37 -6.07 6.73 -0.61
CA ALA A 37 -5.86 7.25 -1.95
C ALA A 37 -4.53 6.73 -2.49
N THR A 38 -4.52 6.20 -3.72
CA THR A 38 -3.31 5.75 -4.41
C THR A 38 -3.00 6.69 -5.56
N GLN A 39 -1.72 6.91 -5.85
CA GLN A 39 -1.27 7.69 -6.98
C GLN A 39 -0.22 6.90 -7.76
N GLY A 40 -0.36 6.83 -9.08
CA GLY A 40 0.65 6.29 -9.98
C GLY A 40 1.84 7.23 -10.14
N ARG A 41 2.92 6.74 -10.74
CA ARG A 41 4.11 7.55 -11.01
C ARG A 41 3.88 8.48 -12.20
N TYR A 42 4.16 9.77 -12.04
CA TYR A 42 4.07 10.75 -13.12
C TYR A 42 4.96 10.37 -14.31
N GLY A 43 4.38 10.37 -15.52
CA GLY A 43 5.10 10.04 -16.77
C GLY A 43 5.39 8.55 -16.98
N SER A 44 4.82 7.65 -16.17
CA SER A 44 4.91 6.20 -16.36
C SER A 44 3.59 5.63 -16.83
N SER A 45 3.63 4.60 -17.69
CA SER A 45 2.48 3.73 -17.99
C SER A 45 2.21 2.72 -16.87
N ASP A 46 3.04 2.70 -15.82
CA ASP A 46 2.89 1.84 -14.65
C ASP A 46 1.82 2.39 -13.70
N TRP A 47 0.55 2.14 -14.02
CA TRP A 47 -0.56 2.29 -13.09
C TRP A 47 -0.85 0.98 -12.36
N LEU A 48 -1.14 1.09 -11.07
CA LEU A 48 -1.66 0.01 -10.24
C LEU A 48 -3.09 -0.29 -10.70
N SER A 49 -3.31 -1.44 -11.36
CA SER A 49 -4.65 -1.85 -11.82
C SER A 49 -5.46 -2.54 -10.71
N SER A 50 -4.80 -3.25 -9.81
CA SER A 50 -5.43 -3.96 -8.69
C SER A 50 -4.50 -4.03 -7.47
N TYR A 51 -5.09 -3.91 -6.29
CA TYR A 51 -4.39 -4.07 -5.01
C TYR A 51 -5.30 -4.68 -3.95
N LEU A 52 -4.70 -5.36 -2.99
CA LEU A 52 -5.35 -5.73 -1.73
C LEU A 52 -4.93 -4.76 -0.65
N LEU A 53 -5.91 -4.24 0.09
CA LEU A 53 -5.65 -3.49 1.30
C LEU A 53 -5.72 -4.43 2.50
N MET A 54 -4.66 -4.46 3.31
CA MET A 54 -4.61 -5.25 4.53
C MET A 54 -4.31 -4.35 5.74
N PHE A 55 -4.84 -4.68 6.90
CA PHE A 55 -4.65 -3.92 8.14
C PHE A 55 -4.35 -4.84 9.33
N SER A 56 -3.62 -4.32 10.32
CA SER A 56 -3.29 -5.04 11.55
C SER A 56 -3.14 -4.10 12.73
N ASP A 57 -3.40 -4.60 13.93
CA ASP A 57 -3.05 -3.92 15.18
C ASP A 57 -1.65 -4.34 15.70
N THR A 58 -1.17 -5.52 15.28
CA THR A 58 0.05 -6.14 15.83
C THR A 58 1.19 -6.28 14.83
N GLY A 59 0.95 -6.00 13.55
CA GLY A 59 1.92 -6.20 12.46
C GLY A 59 2.11 -7.67 12.05
N HIS A 60 1.40 -8.61 12.69
CA HIS A 60 1.53 -10.05 12.43
C HIS A 60 0.21 -10.69 11.96
N ASN A 61 -0.92 -10.26 12.52
CA ASN A 61 -2.24 -10.77 12.16
C ASN A 61 -2.92 -9.79 11.22
N TRP A 62 -2.74 -10.01 9.92
CA TRP A 62 -3.24 -9.13 8.87
C TRP A 62 -4.66 -9.54 8.44
N LYS A 63 -5.54 -8.56 8.29
CA LYS A 63 -6.91 -8.74 7.79
C LYS A 63 -7.06 -8.01 6.47
N GLN A 64 -7.66 -8.67 5.49
CA GLN A 64 -8.00 -8.03 4.22
C GLN A 64 -9.23 -7.14 4.40
N HIS A 65 -9.16 -5.92 3.88
CA HIS A 65 -10.32 -5.06 3.75
C HIS A 65 -11.15 -5.51 2.55
N ARG A 66 -12.45 -5.78 2.79
CA ARG A 66 -13.45 -6.00 1.75
C ARG A 66 -14.30 -4.73 1.65
N GLN A 67 -14.81 -4.41 0.45
CA GLN A 67 -15.54 -3.15 0.19
C GLN A 67 -16.71 -2.86 1.15
N GLU A 68 -17.28 -3.89 1.77
CA GLU A 68 -18.40 -3.79 2.71
C GLU A 68 -17.95 -3.52 4.16
N ASP A 69 -16.66 -3.65 4.45
CA ASP A 69 -16.10 -3.48 5.79
C ASP A 69 -15.59 -2.05 5.97
N SER A 70 -16.18 -1.26 6.86
CA SER A 70 -15.53 -0.01 7.30
C SER A 70 -14.11 -0.33 7.82
N ILE A 71 -13.07 0.32 7.26
CA ILE A 71 -11.69 0.14 7.73
C ILE A 71 -11.66 0.61 9.18
N GLY A 72 -11.66 -0.35 10.11
CA GLY A 72 -11.71 -0.07 11.54
C GLY A 72 -10.42 0.59 12.03
N VAL A 73 -10.40 0.90 13.33
CA VAL A 73 -9.21 1.48 13.97
C VAL A 73 -8.07 0.45 13.93
N SER A 74 -6.97 0.78 13.24
CA SER A 74 -5.81 -0.08 13.01
C SER A 74 -4.50 0.68 13.22
N ARG A 75 -3.41 -0.02 13.56
CA ARG A 75 -2.07 0.60 13.69
C ARG A 75 -1.26 0.49 12.40
N PHE A 76 -1.39 -0.63 11.70
CA PHE A 76 -0.64 -0.91 10.49
C PHE A 76 -1.58 -1.00 9.30
N LEU A 77 -1.11 -0.50 8.16
CA LEU A 77 -1.75 -0.61 6.86
C LEU A 77 -0.75 -1.15 5.85
N THR A 78 -1.16 -2.05 4.97
CA THR A 78 -0.33 -2.48 3.85
C THR A 78 -1.12 -2.61 2.57
N LEU A 79 -0.52 -2.20 1.47
CA LEU A 79 -1.02 -2.39 0.11
C LEU A 79 -0.24 -3.54 -0.52
N VAL A 80 -0.94 -4.61 -0.88
CA VAL A 80 -0.34 -5.77 -1.57
C VAL A 80 -0.65 -5.68 -3.06
N TYR A 81 0.41 -5.78 -3.86
CA TYR A 81 0.37 -5.66 -5.31
C TYR A 81 -0.20 -6.92 -5.97
N GLN A 82 -1.22 -6.82 -6.85
CA GLN A 82 -1.75 -7.99 -7.56
C GLN A 82 -1.34 -8.08 -9.04
N GLU A 83 -1.41 -7.03 -9.87
CA GLU A 83 -1.07 -7.11 -11.32
C GLU A 83 -0.51 -5.81 -11.92
N ARG A 84 0.45 -5.89 -12.86
CA ARG A 84 0.87 -4.79 -13.78
C ARG A 84 0.11 -4.96 -15.10
N ILE A 85 -0.28 -3.85 -15.75
CA ILE A 85 -0.58 -3.84 -17.19
C ILE A 85 0.76 -3.89 -17.94
#